data_AF-A0A075GC24-F1
#
_entry.id   AF-A0A075GC24-F1
#
_cell.length_a   1.000
_cell.length_b   1.000
_cell.length_c   1.000
_cell.angle_alpha   90.00
_cell.angle_beta   90.00
_cell.angle_gamma   90.00
#
_symmetry.space_group_name_H-M   'P 1'
#
loop_
_entity.id
_entity.type
_entity.pdbx_description
1 polymer ?
#
loop_
_entity_poly.entity_id
_entity_poly.type
_entity_poly.pdbx_seq_one_letter_code
_entity_poly.pdbx_strand_id
1 'polypeptide(L)'
;MAVDEAAQSAISEASSETSADGINRTVTVEVVHKQEGFGTAAWTVVGMLLVVAAVGSWFMLSGNSANGDGGGLFGGGGNCGDGIDNDNDGRIDQQDGDCYDQVNPEWDGYKSSHMEDGRNDPPSGES
;
A
#
# COMPACT_ATOMS: atom_id res chain seq x y z
N MET A 1 11.61 -43.52 -6.99
CA MET A 1 11.78 -44.93 -7.40
C MET A 1 12.74 -45.07 -8.57
N ALA A 2 12.73 -44.18 -9.59
CA ALA A 2 13.71 -44.24 -10.70
C ALA A 2 15.14 -43.73 -10.34
N VAL A 3 15.26 -42.91 -9.30
CA VAL A 3 16.54 -42.30 -8.88
C VAL A 3 17.46 -43.33 -8.22
N ASP A 4 16.88 -44.29 -7.48
CA ASP A 4 17.58 -45.39 -6.84
C ASP A 4 18.20 -46.37 -7.84
N GLU A 5 17.59 -46.53 -9.01
CA GLU A 5 18.02 -47.45 -10.06
C GLU A 5 19.22 -46.88 -10.85
N ALA A 6 19.19 -45.58 -11.17
CA ALA A 6 20.30 -44.89 -11.82
C ALA A 6 21.55 -44.81 -10.91
N ALA A 7 21.35 -44.60 -9.61
CA ALA A 7 22.43 -44.61 -8.63
C ALA A 7 23.10 -45.99 -8.53
N GLN A 8 22.31 -47.06 -8.49
CA GLN A 8 22.84 -48.44 -8.43
C GLN A 8 23.56 -48.87 -9.72
N SER A 9 23.12 -48.36 -10.88
CA SER A 9 23.77 -48.61 -12.17
C SER A 9 25.16 -47.98 -12.24
N ALA A 10 25.31 -46.71 -11.83
CA ALA A 10 26.59 -46.01 -11.84
C ALA A 10 27.62 -46.63 -10.88
N ILE A 11 27.16 -47.16 -9.74
CA ILE A 11 28.01 -47.83 -8.75
C ILE A 11 28.53 -49.18 -9.30
N SER A 12 27.71 -49.90 -10.06
CA SER A 12 28.12 -51.17 -10.68
C SER A 12 29.14 -50.99 -11.80
N GLU A 13 29.00 -49.93 -12.60
CA GLU A 13 29.93 -49.60 -13.70
C GLU A 13 31.31 -49.19 -13.15
N ALA A 14 31.35 -48.30 -12.15
CA ALA A 14 32.60 -47.85 -11.51
C ALA A 14 33.34 -48.98 -10.75
N SER A 15 32.61 -49.95 -10.21
CA SER A 15 33.20 -51.13 -9.56
C SER A 15 33.88 -52.08 -10.55
N SER A 16 33.34 -52.19 -11.77
CA SER A 16 33.87 -53.09 -12.80
C SER A 16 35.22 -52.64 -13.39
N GLU A 17 35.44 -51.32 -13.52
CA GLU A 17 36.72 -50.78 -14.02
C GLU A 17 37.83 -50.75 -12.95
N THR A 18 37.50 -50.85 -11.67
CA THR A 18 38.48 -50.74 -10.58
C THR A 18 39.13 -52.08 -10.21
N SER A 19 38.63 -53.20 -10.74
CA SER A 19 39.14 -54.55 -10.43
C SER A 19 40.46 -54.92 -11.13
N ALA A 20 41.01 -54.07 -12.00
CA ALA A 20 42.26 -54.35 -12.71
C ALA A 20 43.53 -53.76 -12.06
N ASP A 21 43.43 -52.74 -11.20
CA ASP A 21 44.61 -51.98 -10.74
C ASP A 21 44.87 -51.99 -9.23
N GLY A 22 44.03 -52.60 -8.39
CA GLY A 22 44.34 -52.82 -6.96
C GLY A 22 44.55 -51.57 -6.11
N ILE A 23 44.16 -50.39 -6.60
CA ILE A 23 44.27 -49.12 -5.87
C ILE A 23 42.92 -48.80 -5.22
N ASN A 24 42.86 -48.87 -3.89
CA ASN A 24 41.72 -48.37 -3.12
C ASN A 24 41.61 -46.86 -3.29
N ARG A 25 40.62 -46.40 -4.06
CA ARG A 25 40.31 -44.97 -4.24
C ARG A 25 39.15 -44.61 -3.32
N THR A 26 39.38 -43.70 -2.37
CA THR A 26 38.30 -43.12 -1.56
C THR A 26 37.54 -42.12 -2.41
N VAL A 27 36.32 -42.48 -2.82
CA VAL A 27 35.43 -41.57 -3.55
C VAL A 27 34.57 -40.85 -2.53
N THR A 28 34.80 -39.54 -2.36
CA THR A 28 33.96 -38.68 -1.53
C THR A 28 32.81 -38.16 -2.38
N VAL A 29 31.59 -38.65 -2.11
CA VAL A 29 30.38 -38.18 -2.79
C VAL A 29 29.73 -37.08 -1.96
N GLU A 30 29.70 -35.85 -2.47
CA GLU A 30 29.01 -34.73 -1.85
C GLU A 30 27.61 -34.59 -2.46
N VAL A 31 26.56 -34.79 -1.65
CA VAL A 31 25.17 -34.61 -2.08
C VAL A 31 24.81 -33.14 -1.93
N VAL A 32 25.03 -32.36 -2.99
CA VAL A 32 24.61 -30.96 -3.06
C VAL A 32 23.10 -30.91 -3.34
N HIS A 33 22.30 -30.64 -2.31
CA HIS A 33 20.87 -30.38 -2.49
C HIS A 33 20.67 -29.07 -3.24
N LYS A 34 20.39 -29.16 -4.54
CA LYS A 34 20.04 -28.00 -5.37
C LYS A 34 18.58 -27.63 -5.10
N GLN A 35 18.35 -26.60 -4.28
CA GLN A 35 17.00 -26.12 -3.99
C GLN A 35 16.49 -25.29 -5.19
N GLU A 36 15.87 -25.96 -6.17
CA GLU A 36 15.27 -25.31 -7.33
C GLU A 36 13.87 -24.80 -6.97
N GLY A 37 13.79 -23.53 -6.63
CA GLY A 37 12.53 -22.82 -6.37
C GLY A 37 12.77 -21.57 -5.53
N PHE A 38 12.01 -20.50 -5.77
CA PHE A 38 11.94 -19.35 -4.86
C PHE A 38 11.53 -19.89 -3.48
N GLY A 39 12.51 -20.02 -2.59
CA GLY A 39 12.34 -20.69 -1.30
C GLY A 39 11.22 -20.07 -0.48
N THR A 40 10.74 -20.80 0.54
CA THR A 40 9.76 -20.31 1.52
C THR A 40 10.09 -18.92 2.06
N ALA A 41 11.37 -18.58 2.17
CA ALA A 41 11.85 -17.25 2.53
C ALA A 41 11.41 -16.12 1.57
N ALA A 42 11.35 -16.37 0.26
CA ALA A 42 10.88 -15.37 -0.70
C ALA A 42 9.38 -15.11 -0.55
N TRP A 43 8.58 -16.16 -0.37
CA TRP A 43 7.14 -16.06 -0.16
C TRP A 43 6.79 -15.39 1.18
N THR A 44 7.61 -15.54 2.22
CA THR A 44 7.39 -14.82 3.49
C THR A 44 7.55 -13.31 3.35
N VAL A 45 8.50 -12.85 2.53
CA VAL A 45 8.71 -11.41 2.29
C VAL A 45 7.53 -10.84 1.50
N VAL A 46 7.11 -11.53 0.45
CA VAL A 46 5.93 -11.14 -0.34
C VAL A 46 4.67 -11.14 0.52
N GLY A 47 4.46 -12.17 1.33
CA GLY A 47 3.33 -12.25 2.26
C GLY A 47 3.32 -11.12 3.28
N MET A 48 4.47 -10.80 3.89
CA MET A 48 4.59 -9.70 4.85
C MET A 48 4.27 -8.34 4.22
N LEU A 49 4.72 -8.10 2.99
CA LEU A 49 4.39 -6.87 2.25
C LEU A 49 2.88 -6.74 2.00
N LEU A 50 2.21 -7.83 1.61
CA LEU A 50 0.77 -7.82 1.40
C LEU A 50 -0.01 -7.59 2.70
N VAL A 51 0.44 -8.16 3.82
CA VAL A 51 -0.17 -7.92 5.14
C VAL A 51 -0.01 -6.47 5.58
N VAL A 52 1.18 -5.88 5.42
CA VAL A 52 1.42 -4.47 5.76
C VAL A 52 0.58 -3.55 4.87
N ALA A 53 0.47 -3.85 3.57
CA ALA A 53 -0.37 -3.08 2.66
C ALA A 53 -1.86 -3.18 3.04
N ALA A 54 -2.36 -4.37 3.38
CA ALA A 54 -3.76 -4.57 3.77
C ALA A 54 -4.08 -3.88 5.10
N VAL A 55 -3.25 -4.05 6.13
CA VAL A 55 -3.44 -3.43 7.46
C VAL A 55 -3.24 -1.92 7.39
N GLY A 56 -2.23 -1.45 6.66
CA GLY A 56 -1.98 -0.03 6.44
C GLY A 56 -3.13 0.65 5.67
N SER A 57 -3.63 0.01 4.61
CA SER A 57 -4.79 0.51 3.86
C SER A 57 -6.05 0.52 4.72
N TRP A 58 -6.29 -0.53 5.51
CA TRP A 58 -7.42 -0.55 6.45
C TRP A 58 -7.31 0.56 7.47
N PHE A 59 -6.14 0.74 8.11
CA PHE A 59 -5.92 1.79 9.11
C PHE A 59 -6.14 3.20 8.54
N MET A 60 -5.63 3.46 7.33
CA MET A 60 -5.83 4.74 6.63
C MET A 60 -7.30 4.96 6.22
N LEU A 61 -8.03 3.90 5.86
CA LEU A 61 -9.42 3.97 5.43
C LEU A 61 -10.42 3.92 6.60
N SER A 62 -10.02 3.37 7.75
CA SER A 62 -10.84 3.26 8.96
C SER A 62 -10.68 4.44 9.91
N GLY A 63 -9.97 5.48 9.49
CA GLY A 63 -9.94 6.75 10.22
C GLY A 63 -11.37 7.22 10.45
N ASN A 64 -11.74 7.32 11.73
CA ASN A 64 -13.04 7.74 12.21
C ASN A 64 -13.44 9.07 11.55
N SER A 65 -14.25 9.00 10.48
CA SER A 65 -14.94 10.15 9.87
C SER A 65 -15.93 10.72 10.87
N ALA A 66 -15.40 11.42 11.87
CA ALA A 66 -16.14 12.40 12.60
C ALA A 66 -16.39 13.55 11.63
N ASN A 67 -17.62 13.56 11.10
CA ASN A 67 -18.28 14.75 10.56
C ASN A 67 -17.69 15.30 9.26
N GLY A 68 -18.35 14.90 8.18
CA GLY A 68 -18.51 15.61 6.91
C GLY A 68 -17.37 16.49 6.44
N ASP A 69 -16.49 15.94 5.60
CA ASP A 69 -16.16 16.65 4.36
C ASP A 69 -15.68 15.69 3.27
N GLY A 70 -16.31 15.81 2.10
CA GLY A 70 -16.24 14.88 0.98
C GLY A 70 -14.95 14.96 0.16
N GLY A 71 -13.78 14.99 0.80
CA GLY A 71 -12.47 15.13 0.15
C GLY A 71 -11.69 13.82 0.02
N GLY A 72 -12.27 12.78 -0.58
CA GLY A 72 -11.49 11.61 -1.01
C GLY A 72 -10.59 11.94 -2.21
N LEU A 73 -9.53 11.13 -2.43
CA LEU A 73 -8.44 11.24 -3.43
C LEU A 73 -8.80 11.68 -4.88
N PHE A 74 -10.09 11.74 -5.25
CA PHE A 74 -10.54 12.18 -6.59
C PHE A 74 -11.76 13.12 -6.57
N GLY A 75 -12.14 13.67 -5.42
CA GLY A 75 -13.26 14.62 -5.31
C GLY A 75 -12.73 15.99 -4.96
N GLY A 76 -13.08 17.01 -5.76
CA GLY A 76 -13.00 18.41 -5.34
C GLY A 76 -13.94 18.62 -4.16
N GLY A 77 -13.48 18.20 -2.97
CA GLY A 77 -14.09 18.59 -1.70
C GLY A 77 -13.81 20.06 -1.52
N GLY A 78 -14.86 20.80 -1.18
CA GLY A 78 -14.70 22.17 -0.72
C GLY A 78 -13.83 22.24 0.51
N ASN A 79 -13.39 23.44 0.83
CA ASN A 79 -12.68 23.76 2.06
C ASN A 79 -13.61 24.31 3.15
N CYS A 80 -14.88 24.57 2.80
CA CYS A 80 -15.92 24.99 3.72
C CYS A 80 -16.24 23.91 4.78
N GLY A 81 -15.61 23.98 5.95
CA GLY A 81 -15.74 23.02 7.05
C GLY A 81 -14.41 22.48 7.58
N ASP A 82 -13.28 22.91 7.00
CA ASP A 82 -11.94 22.47 7.41
C ASP A 82 -11.34 23.30 8.56
N GLY A 83 -11.99 24.40 8.96
CA GLY A 83 -11.58 25.25 10.07
C GLY A 83 -10.42 26.19 9.74
N ILE A 84 -10.12 26.40 8.46
CA ILE A 84 -9.06 27.27 7.96
C ILE A 84 -9.70 28.40 7.15
N ASP A 85 -9.19 29.61 7.29
CA ASP A 85 -9.52 30.75 6.42
C ASP A 85 -8.67 30.64 5.14
N ASN A 86 -9.26 30.22 4.03
CA ASN A 86 -8.50 29.89 2.81
C ASN A 86 -8.33 31.07 1.83
N ASP A 87 -9.04 32.18 2.01
CA ASP A 87 -8.86 33.42 1.23
C ASP A 87 -8.31 34.60 2.05
N ASN A 88 -8.16 34.41 3.36
CA ASN A 88 -7.59 35.34 4.34
C ASN A 88 -8.42 36.61 4.54
N ASP A 89 -9.74 36.54 4.40
CA ASP A 89 -10.66 37.65 4.68
C ASP A 89 -10.97 37.82 6.19
N GLY A 90 -10.63 36.82 7.01
CA GLY A 90 -10.85 36.75 8.45
C GLY A 90 -12.09 35.95 8.87
N ARG A 91 -12.83 35.38 7.92
CA ARG A 91 -13.96 34.46 8.13
C ARG A 91 -13.51 33.03 7.85
N ILE A 92 -14.25 32.10 8.46
CA ILE A 92 -13.92 30.67 8.42
C ILE A 92 -15.22 29.89 8.32
N ASP A 93 -15.28 28.93 7.40
CA ASP A 93 -16.34 27.96 7.21
C ASP A 93 -17.74 28.62 7.15
N GLN A 94 -18.59 28.38 8.16
CA GLN A 94 -19.96 28.89 8.25
C GLN A 94 -20.04 30.41 8.43
N GLN A 95 -18.91 31.05 8.76
CA GLN A 95 -18.85 32.51 8.87
C GLN A 95 -18.50 33.15 7.52
N ASP A 96 -18.04 32.34 6.55
CA ASP A 96 -17.56 32.77 5.25
C ASP A 96 -18.66 32.77 4.19
N GLY A 97 -18.74 33.86 3.42
CA GLY A 97 -19.73 34.11 2.36
C GLY A 97 -19.66 33.12 1.20
N ASP A 98 -18.47 32.66 0.91
CA ASP A 98 -18.19 31.76 -0.19
C ASP A 98 -18.75 30.37 0.06
N CYS A 99 -18.98 30.01 1.34
CA CYS A 99 -19.57 28.74 1.73
C CYS A 99 -21.08 28.64 1.52
N TYR A 100 -21.71 29.69 0.99
CA TYR A 100 -23.16 29.78 0.74
C TYR A 100 -23.47 30.02 -0.74
N ASP A 101 -24.58 29.44 -1.23
CA ASP A 101 -25.10 29.75 -2.56
C ASP A 101 -25.58 31.20 -2.68
N GLN A 102 -26.05 31.79 -1.57
CA GLN A 102 -26.56 33.15 -1.50
C GLN A 102 -26.23 33.79 -0.14
N VAL A 103 -25.65 34.99 -0.18
CA VAL A 103 -25.27 35.78 1.01
C VAL A 103 -26.15 37.01 1.23
N ASN A 104 -27.04 37.34 0.27
CA ASN A 104 -27.92 38.51 0.32
C ASN A 104 -29.23 38.21 -0.42
N PRO A 105 -30.43 38.35 0.19
CA PRO A 105 -30.76 39.01 1.47
C PRO A 105 -30.59 38.18 2.75
N GLU A 106 -30.30 36.88 2.64
CA GLU A 106 -30.09 35.99 3.78
C GLU A 106 -29.03 34.94 3.41
N TRP A 107 -28.30 34.46 4.42
CA TRP A 107 -27.30 33.41 4.29
C TRP A 107 -28.00 32.06 4.12
N ASP A 108 -28.18 31.64 2.86
CA ASP A 108 -28.89 30.41 2.53
C ASP A 108 -28.07 29.48 1.63
N GLY A 109 -28.31 28.17 1.77
CA GLY A 109 -27.66 27.15 0.95
C GLY A 109 -26.19 26.91 1.30
N TYR A 110 -25.85 26.78 2.59
CA TYR A 110 -24.50 26.36 3.00
C TYR A 110 -24.12 25.04 2.33
N LYS A 111 -22.93 24.99 1.74
CA LYS A 111 -22.38 23.77 1.15
C LYS A 111 -20.92 23.62 1.51
N SER A 112 -20.61 22.51 2.16
CA SER A 112 -19.23 22.16 2.48
C SER A 112 -18.37 21.83 1.24
N SER A 113 -19.00 21.71 0.07
CA SER A 113 -18.32 21.57 -1.22
C SER A 113 -17.91 22.90 -1.86
N HIS A 114 -18.22 24.05 -1.25
CA HIS A 114 -17.80 25.35 -1.75
C HIS A 114 -16.33 25.65 -1.43
N MET A 115 -15.77 26.61 -2.15
CA MET A 115 -14.42 27.09 -1.95
C MET A 115 -14.46 28.54 -1.48
N GLU A 116 -13.88 28.82 -0.31
CA GLU A 116 -13.47 30.16 0.13
C GLU A 116 -12.40 30.69 -0.84
N ASP A 117 -12.84 31.42 -1.87
CA ASP A 117 -12.05 31.92 -3.00
C ASP A 117 -12.10 33.46 -3.18
N GLY A 118 -12.71 34.16 -2.22
CA GLY A 118 -12.88 35.60 -2.10
C GLY A 118 -13.90 36.23 -3.06
N ARG A 119 -14.80 35.45 -3.68
CA ARG A 119 -15.69 35.96 -4.75
C ARG A 119 -17.06 36.41 -4.27
N ASN A 120 -17.56 35.80 -3.22
CA ASN A 120 -18.87 36.04 -2.64
C ASN A 120 -18.77 36.68 -1.25
N ASP A 121 -17.57 37.12 -0.86
CA ASP A 121 -17.36 37.82 0.40
C ASP A 121 -18.16 39.12 0.51
N PRO A 122 -18.91 39.29 1.60
CA PRO A 122 -19.37 40.60 2.02
C PRO A 122 -18.17 41.52 2.29
N PRO A 123 -18.24 42.83 1.97
CA PRO A 123 -17.17 43.77 2.28
C PRO A 123 -16.78 43.67 3.76
N SER A 124 -15.48 43.50 4.01
CA SER A 124 -14.92 43.36 5.36
C SER A 124 -15.26 44.59 6.20
N GLY A 125 -16.22 44.45 7.12
CA GLY A 125 -16.65 45.57 7.96
C GLY A 125 -18.06 45.52 8.55
N GLU A 126 -18.91 44.58 8.18
CA GLU A 126 -20.22 44.41 8.83
C GLU A 126 -20.16 43.24 9.83
N SER A 127 -19.83 43.60 11.07
CA SER A 127 -19.97 42.80 12.30
C SER A 127 -21.34 42.94 12.91
#